data_AF-D7B1V3-F1
#
_entry.id   AF-D7B1V3-F1
#
_cell.length_a   1.000
_cell.length_b   1.000
_cell.length_c   1.000
_cell.angle_alpha   90.00
_cell.angle_beta   90.00
_cell.angle_gamma   90.00
#
_symmetry.space_group_name_H-M   'P 1'
#
loop_
_entity.id
_entity.type
_entity.pdbx_description
1 polymer ?
#
loop_
_entity_poly.entity_id
_entity_poly.type
_entity_poly.pdbx_seq_one_letter_code
_entity_poly.pdbx_strand_id
1 'polypeptide(L)'
;MTTIRSRALVVVRTLFKLGLVACFLLGVLLVAGQLAGVIARRPDWITTTSDLLFVPAVAAAAAFGVLGFLANYLTEGEGGGED
;
A
#
# COMPACT_ATOMS: atom_id res chain seq x y z
N MET A 1 -1.10 29.82 -5.20
CA MET A 1 -0.60 28.69 -4.38
C MET A 1 -1.63 27.57 -4.19
N THR A 2 -2.94 27.84 -4.28
CA THR A 2 -4.03 26.85 -4.13
C THR A 2 -4.09 25.77 -5.23
N THR A 3 -3.82 26.10 -6.50
CA THR A 3 -3.90 25.16 -7.64
C THR A 3 -2.81 24.08 -7.64
N ILE A 4 -1.61 24.40 -7.14
CA ILE A 4 -0.49 23.44 -7.08
C ILE A 4 -0.76 22.42 -5.96
N ARG A 5 -1.29 22.88 -4.82
CA ARG A 5 -1.64 22.05 -3.67
C ARG A 5 -2.81 21.11 -3.98
N SER A 6 -3.85 21.60 -4.68
CA SER A 6 -4.97 20.74 -5.09
C SER A 6 -4.54 19.63 -6.06
N ARG A 7 -3.64 19.93 -7.00
CA ARG A 7 -3.02 18.91 -7.87
C ARG A 7 -2.18 17.92 -7.07
N ALA A 8 -1.38 18.39 -6.13
CA ALA A 8 -0.57 17.52 -5.27
C ALA A 8 -1.44 16.56 -4.44
N LEU A 9 -2.53 17.04 -3.84
CA LEU A 9 -3.49 16.20 -3.10
C LEU A 9 -4.12 15.13 -3.98
N VAL A 10 -4.52 15.46 -5.21
CA VAL A 10 -5.08 14.48 -6.16
C VAL A 10 -4.06 13.42 -6.52
N VAL A 11 -2.82 13.81 -6.80
CA VAL A 11 -1.74 12.87 -7.13
C VAL A 11 -1.42 11.96 -5.95
N VAL A 12 -1.19 12.51 -4.76
CA VAL A 12 -0.88 11.75 -3.54
C VAL A 12 -2.01 10.79 -3.20
N ARG A 13 -3.28 11.24 -3.29
CA ARG A 13 -4.44 10.39 -3.01
C ARG A 13 -4.60 9.26 -4.03
N THR A 14 -4.24 9.51 -5.29
CA THR A 14 -4.26 8.49 -6.35
C THR A 14 -3.16 7.46 -6.11
N LEU A 15 -1.93 7.90 -5.84
CA LEU A 15 -0.80 7.04 -5.51
C LEU A 15 -1.08 6.22 -4.24
N PHE A 16 -1.69 6.83 -3.22
CA PHE A 16 -2.11 6.15 -2.00
C PHE A 16 -3.09 5.01 -2.30
N LYS A 17 -4.15 5.28 -3.07
CA LYS A 17 -5.12 4.25 -3.47
C LYS A 17 -4.46 3.13 -4.26
N LEU A 18 -3.59 3.46 -5.22
CA LEU A 18 -2.84 2.47 -5.98
C LEU A 18 -1.94 1.62 -5.08
N GLY A 19 -1.21 2.23 -4.16
CA GLY A 19 -0.38 1.53 -3.18
C GLY A 19 -1.19 0.62 -2.26
N LEU A 20 -2.35 1.08 -1.80
CA LEU A 20 -3.28 0.29 -0.98
C LEU A 20 -3.80 -0.92 -1.76
N VAL A 21 -4.28 -0.72 -2.98
CA VAL A 21 -4.75 -1.83 -3.83
C VAL A 21 -3.63 -2.82 -4.13
N ALA A 22 -2.43 -2.33 -4.47
CA ALA A 22 -1.28 -3.20 -4.72
C ALA A 22 -0.89 -4.00 -3.46
N CYS A 23 -0.80 -3.34 -2.29
CA CYS A 23 -0.51 -4.00 -1.03
C CYS A 23 -1.57 -5.06 -0.68
N PHE A 24 -2.85 -4.74 -0.88
CA PHE A 24 -3.94 -5.66 -0.62
C PHE A 24 -3.87 -6.87 -1.55
N LEU A 25 -3.68 -6.66 -2.86
CA LEU A 25 -3.56 -7.74 -3.83
C LEU A 25 -2.36 -8.63 -3.54
N LEU A 26 -1.20 -8.05 -3.22
CA LEU A 26 0.00 -8.81 -2.85
C LEU A 26 -0.24 -9.64 -1.59
N GLY A 27 -0.87 -9.07 -0.56
CA GLY A 27 -1.24 -9.80 0.66
C GLY A 27 -2.20 -10.95 0.40
N VAL A 28 -3.25 -10.72 -0.40
CA VAL A 28 -4.20 -11.76 -0.81
C VAL A 28 -3.49 -12.87 -1.58
N LEU A 29 -2.62 -12.53 -2.53
CA LEU A 29 -1.91 -13.50 -3.36
C LEU A 29 -0.93 -14.33 -2.52
N LEU A 30 -0.26 -13.69 -1.55
CA LEU A 30 0.64 -14.35 -0.61
C LEU A 30 -0.12 -15.36 0.25
N VAL A 31 -1.23 -14.95 0.88
CA VAL A 31 -2.04 -15.86 1.70
C VAL A 31 -2.69 -16.96 0.86
N ALA A 32 -3.16 -16.65 -0.35
CA ALA A 32 -3.75 -17.62 -1.25
C ALA A 32 -2.74 -18.69 -1.70
N GLY A 33 -1.51 -18.30 -2.04
CA GLY A 33 -0.44 -19.24 -2.41
C GLY A 33 -0.01 -20.13 -1.24
N GLN A 34 0.11 -19.55 -0.04
CA GLN A 34 0.37 -20.32 1.19
C GLN A 34 -0.76 -21.31 1.49
N LEU A 35 -2.02 -20.86 1.41
CA LEU A 35 -3.20 -21.71 1.60
C LEU A 35 -3.24 -22.86 0.58
N ALA A 36 -2.97 -22.57 -0.70
CA ALA A 36 -2.88 -23.57 -1.74
C ALA A 36 -1.77 -24.59 -1.46
N GLY A 37 -0.61 -24.15 -0.98
CA GLY A 37 0.49 -25.02 -0.56
C GLY A 37 0.11 -25.95 0.60
N VAL A 38 -0.65 -25.44 1.58
CA VAL A 38 -1.18 -26.25 2.70
C VAL A 38 -2.16 -27.31 2.19
N ILE A 39 -3.13 -26.91 1.36
CA ILE A 39 -4.15 -27.83 0.80
C ILE A 39 -3.48 -28.92 -0.05
N ALA A 40 -2.51 -28.55 -0.87
CA ALA A 40 -1.76 -29.46 -1.72
C ALA A 40 -0.69 -30.29 -0.97
N ARG A 41 -0.50 -30.04 0.33
CA ARG A 41 0.59 -30.62 1.16
C ARG A 41 1.98 -30.45 0.52
N ARG A 42 2.20 -29.32 -0.16
CA ARG A 42 3.46 -28.95 -0.81
C ARG A 42 4.10 -27.79 -0.04
N PRO A 43 4.98 -28.07 0.94
CA PRO A 43 5.58 -27.01 1.75
C PRO A 43 6.42 -26.03 0.91
N ASP A 44 7.00 -26.50 -0.21
CA ASP A 44 7.77 -25.67 -1.13
C ASP A 44 6.95 -24.52 -1.73
N TRP A 45 5.63 -24.70 -1.90
CA TRP A 45 4.77 -23.64 -2.43
C TRP A 45 4.55 -22.53 -1.42
N ILE A 46 4.53 -22.88 -0.12
CA ILE A 46 4.38 -21.92 0.97
C ILE A 46 5.63 -21.05 1.05
N THR A 47 6.82 -21.66 1.01
CA THR A 47 8.10 -20.95 1.05
C THR A 47 8.34 -20.12 -0.20
N THR A 48 8.11 -20.68 -1.40
CA THR A 48 8.28 -19.96 -2.66
C THR A 48 7.34 -18.75 -2.76
N THR A 49 6.08 -18.90 -2.32
CA THR A 49 5.13 -17.78 -2.31
C THR A 49 5.60 -16.66 -1.37
N SER A 50 6.09 -17.02 -0.18
CA SER A 50 6.67 -16.05 0.76
C SER A 50 7.89 -15.36 0.19
N ASP A 51 8.86 -16.11 -0.37
CA ASP A 51 10.10 -15.54 -0.89
C ASP A 51 9.85 -14.55 -2.04
N LEU A 52 8.85 -14.83 -2.89
CA LEU A 52 8.52 -13.99 -4.03
C LEU A 52 7.67 -12.76 -3.65
N LEU A 53 6.71 -12.91 -2.73
CA LEU A 53 5.67 -11.90 -2.51
C LEU A 53 5.84 -11.11 -1.21
N PHE A 54 6.61 -11.61 -0.23
CA PHE A 54 6.74 -10.95 1.06
C PHE A 54 7.43 -9.59 0.96
N VAL A 55 8.60 -9.52 0.32
CA VAL A 55 9.35 -8.26 0.16
C VAL A 55 8.54 -7.23 -0.65
N PRO A 56 7.94 -7.57 -1.80
CA PRO A 56 7.05 -6.65 -2.51
C PRO A 56 5.85 -6.19 -1.68
N ALA A 57 5.22 -7.08 -0.91
CA ALA A 57 4.08 -6.74 -0.06
C ALA A 57 4.48 -5.73 1.03
N VAL A 58 5.62 -5.96 1.70
CA VAL A 58 6.15 -5.04 2.72
C VAL A 58 6.54 -3.70 2.10
N ALA A 59 7.17 -3.69 0.93
CA ALA A 59 7.53 -2.47 0.23
C ALA A 59 6.28 -1.66 -0.18
N ALA A 60 5.26 -2.32 -0.71
CA ALA A 60 3.97 -1.70 -1.04
C ALA A 60 3.29 -1.15 0.22
N ALA A 61 3.33 -1.90 1.33
CA ALA A 61 2.79 -1.49 2.62
C ALA A 61 3.45 -0.20 3.14
N ALA A 62 4.79 -0.17 3.14
CA ALA A 62 5.56 1.00 3.54
C ALA A 62 5.27 2.21 2.64
N ALA A 63 5.25 2.00 1.32
CA ALA A 63 5.02 3.07 0.35
C ALA A 63 3.63 3.70 0.52
N PHE A 64 2.56 2.90 0.63
CA PHE A 64 1.22 3.46 0.81
C PHE A 64 1.07 4.12 2.20
N GLY A 65 1.71 3.57 3.25
CA GLY A 65 1.73 4.17 4.58
C GLY A 65 2.34 5.58 4.57
N VAL A 66 3.50 5.74 3.93
CA VAL A 66 4.16 7.05 3.76
C VAL A 66 3.27 8.01 2.95
N LEU A 67 2.66 7.54 1.86
CA LEU A 67 1.74 8.36 1.06
C LEU A 67 0.51 8.79 1.86
N GLY A 68 -0.01 7.92 2.72
CA GLY A 68 -1.13 8.22 3.61
C GLY A 68 -0.76 9.29 4.64
N PHE A 69 0.42 9.16 5.25
CA PHE A 69 0.96 10.19 6.15
C PHE A 69 1.12 11.54 5.43
N LEU A 70 1.67 11.53 4.21
CA LEU A 70 1.86 12.74 3.41
C LEU A 70 0.52 13.38 3.02
N ALA A 71 -0.49 12.57 2.69
CA ALA A 71 -1.84 13.05 2.40
C ALA A 71 -2.48 13.70 3.63
N ASN A 72 -2.30 13.10 4.81
CA ASN A 72 -2.80 13.65 6.07
C ASN A 72 -2.12 14.99 6.38
N TYR A 73 -0.79 15.06 6.30
CA TYR A 73 -0.03 16.29 6.53
C TYR A 73 -0.46 17.44 5.61
N LEU A 74 -0.70 17.14 4.32
CA LEU A 74 -1.18 18.12 3.35
C LEU A 74 -2.62 18.58 3.61
N THR A 75 -3.44 17.74 4.25
CA THR A 75 -4.83 18.05 4.63
C THR A 75 -4.90 18.82 5.95
N GLU A 76 -4.07 18.50 6.93
CA GLU A 76 -4.08 19.14 8.26
C GLU A 76 -3.55 20.58 8.21
N GLY A 77 -2.64 20.89 7.29
CA GLY A 77 -2.24 22.27 7.00
C GLY A 77 -3.34 23.13 6.33
N GLU A 78 -4.60 22.67 6.30
CA GLU A 78 -5.79 23.39 5.84
C GLU A 78 -6.56 24.00 7.03
N GLY A 79 -6.38 23.50 8.26
CA GLY A 79 -7.07 23.98 9.47
C GLY A 79 -6.21 24.80 10.45
N GLY A 80 -4.97 25.13 10.09
CA GLY A 80 -4.03 25.88 10.94
C GLY A 80 -3.85 27.36 10.57
N GLY A 81 -4.80 27.95 9.85
CA GLY A 81 -4.71 29.31 9.32
C GLY A 81 -6.06 30.00 9.18
N GLU A 82 -6.95 29.80 10.14
CA GLU A 82 -8.14 30.64 10.32
C GLU A 82 -8.05 31.28 11.71
N ASP A 83 -7.77 32.59 11.69
CA ASP A 83 -8.15 33.52 12.74
C ASP A 83 -9.68 33.59 12.87
#